data_AF-A0A1S3SIT9-F1
#
_entry.id   AF-A0A1S3SIT9-F1
#
_cell.length_a   1.000
_cell.length_b   1.000
_cell.length_c   1.000
_cell.angle_alpha   90.00
_cell.angle_beta   90.00
_cell.angle_gamma   90.00
#
_symmetry.space_group_name_H-M   'P 1'
#
loop_
_entity.id
_entity.type
_entity.pdbx_description
1 polymer ?
#
loop_
_entity_poly.entity_id
_entity_poly.type
_entity_poly.pdbx_seq_one_letter_code
_entity_poly.pdbx_strand_id
1 'polypeptide(L)'
;MSSHGWSSIVGGFGMLCVWAASFLVTHAVTVQRNETIFNDFCKKTTTCEVLKYNTCLGSPLPYTHTSLVLAEDSSTQDEAFEKLAMWSGLRNAPRCWAVIQPLLCAVYMPKCDNGQVELPSQHLCQATRRPCSIVDQERGWPNFLKCEETDKYPMGCTNEVQKLKFNTSGQCEAPLVKTDVQASWYKDVEGCGIQCNNPLFTDEEHSDMHAYIAVFGTVTLLCTFFTLATFLADWKNSNRYPAVILFYINTCFFMGSIGWLAQFMDGARKEIVCKSDNTMRLGEPS
;
A
#
# COMPACT_ATOMS: atom_id res chain seq x y z
N MET A 1 -49.11 34.53 53.35
CA MET A 1 -50.44 34.28 52.73
C MET A 1 -50.20 33.31 51.59
N SER A 2 -50.25 32.01 51.86
CA SER A 2 -51.44 31.12 51.73
C SER A 2 -51.59 30.65 50.27
N SER A 3 -51.67 29.37 49.90
CA SER A 3 -51.99 28.15 50.67
C SER A 3 -51.46 26.87 49.97
N HIS A 4 -51.15 25.86 50.80
CA HIS A 4 -51.52 24.43 50.76
C HIS A 4 -51.60 23.67 49.41
N GLY A 5 -51.17 22.41 49.27
CA GLY A 5 -50.81 21.32 50.20
C GLY A 5 -50.96 20.00 49.43
N TRP A 6 -50.11 18.99 49.62
CA TRP A 6 -50.45 17.81 50.43
C TRP A 6 -49.20 17.04 50.88
N SER A 7 -49.09 16.80 52.19
CA SER A 7 -48.18 15.88 52.91
C SER A 7 -48.48 14.40 52.59
N SER A 8 -47.68 13.39 52.92
CA SER A 8 -47.09 12.97 54.22
C SER A 8 -46.12 11.78 53.94
N ILE A 9 -45.23 11.24 54.77
CA ILE A 9 -45.25 10.75 56.18
C ILE A 9 -43.74 10.48 56.51
N VAL A 10 -43.06 11.18 57.42
CA VAL A 10 -42.85 10.95 58.89
C VAL A 10 -42.19 9.62 59.32
N GLY A 11 -41.11 9.76 60.10
CA GLY A 11 -40.59 8.81 61.10
C GLY A 11 -39.28 8.12 60.67
N GLY A 12 -38.08 8.46 61.17
CA GLY A 12 -37.71 8.60 62.59
C GLY A 12 -37.73 7.20 63.21
N PHE A 13 -36.68 6.60 63.75
CA PHE A 13 -35.60 7.08 64.62
C PHE A 13 -34.70 5.85 64.91
N GLY A 14 -33.52 6.04 65.48
CA GLY A 14 -32.97 5.01 66.39
C GLY A 14 -31.62 4.42 66.01
N MET A 15 -30.59 5.21 66.29
CA MET A 15 -29.24 4.76 66.57
C MET A 15 -29.24 3.88 67.84
N LEU A 16 -28.62 2.68 67.79
CA LEU A 16 -27.67 2.12 68.79
C LEU A 16 -27.60 0.58 68.77
N CYS A 17 -26.36 0.09 68.59
CA CYS A 17 -25.68 -1.04 69.21
C CYS A 17 -26.45 -2.36 69.51
N VAL A 18 -25.91 -3.49 69.03
CA VAL A 18 -25.16 -4.50 69.83
C VAL A 18 -24.96 -5.76 68.95
N TRP A 19 -23.78 -6.36 69.13
CA TRP A 19 -23.27 -7.56 68.49
C TRP A 19 -24.23 -8.77 68.51
N ALA A 20 -24.35 -9.47 67.38
CA ALA A 20 -24.42 -10.93 67.33
C ALA A 20 -24.21 -11.42 65.88
N ALA A 21 -23.31 -12.39 65.72
CA ALA A 21 -22.92 -12.99 64.47
C ALA A 21 -24.06 -13.80 63.83
N SER A 22 -24.26 -13.61 62.52
CA SER A 22 -24.79 -14.65 61.65
C SER A 22 -24.33 -14.41 60.21
N PHE A 23 -23.84 -15.49 59.63
CA PHE A 23 -23.21 -15.63 58.33
C PHE A 23 -24.09 -15.14 57.18
N LEU A 24 -23.60 -14.17 56.40
CA LEU A 24 -23.89 -14.08 54.97
C LEU A 24 -22.62 -13.61 54.25
N VAL A 25 -21.85 -14.60 53.77
CA VAL A 25 -20.82 -14.44 52.75
C VAL A 25 -21.53 -13.94 51.50
N THR A 26 -21.49 -12.63 51.24
CA THR A 26 -21.81 -12.10 49.93
C THR A 26 -20.65 -12.46 49.01
N HIS A 27 -20.87 -13.46 48.16
CA HIS A 27 -20.01 -13.71 47.01
C HIS A 27 -19.99 -12.45 46.14
N ALA A 28 -18.96 -11.63 46.32
CA ALA A 28 -18.46 -10.79 45.25
C ALA A 28 -18.01 -11.77 44.15
N VAL A 29 -18.91 -12.05 43.20
CA VAL A 29 -18.56 -12.72 41.95
C VAL A 29 -17.66 -11.73 41.20
N THR A 30 -16.37 -11.83 41.45
CA THR A 30 -15.37 -11.40 40.48
C THR A 30 -15.69 -12.15 39.20
N VAL A 31 -16.20 -11.44 38.19
CA VAL A 31 -16.17 -11.93 36.82
C VAL A 31 -14.69 -11.99 36.42
N GLN A 32 -14.02 -13.07 36.80
CA GLN A 32 -12.85 -13.52 36.07
C GLN A 32 -13.36 -13.86 34.69
N ARG A 33 -13.13 -12.97 33.73
CA ARG A 33 -13.20 -13.33 32.32
C ARG A 33 -12.15 -14.44 32.14
N ASN A 34 -12.61 -15.69 32.05
CA ASN A 34 -11.76 -16.86 31.84
C ASN A 34 -10.82 -16.63 30.64
N GLU A 35 -9.56 -16.26 30.90
CA GLU A 35 -8.50 -16.20 29.88
C GLU A 35 -8.28 -17.56 29.22
N THR A 36 -8.63 -18.66 29.91
CA THR A 36 -8.44 -20.03 29.46
C THR A 36 -9.42 -20.48 28.36
N ILE A 37 -10.66 -19.96 28.34
CA ILE A 37 -11.64 -20.29 27.28
C ILE A 37 -11.38 -19.44 26.02
N PHE A 38 -10.88 -18.21 26.19
CA PHE A 38 -10.57 -17.31 25.09
C PHE A 38 -9.27 -17.67 24.35
N ASN A 39 -8.38 -18.46 24.94
CA ASN A 39 -7.12 -18.86 24.32
C ASN A 39 -7.19 -20.18 23.52
N ASP A 40 -8.28 -20.94 23.66
CA ASP A 40 -8.41 -22.26 23.03
C ASP A 40 -8.82 -22.14 21.56
N PHE A 41 -9.65 -21.15 21.21
CA PHE A 41 -10.07 -20.93 19.81
C PHE A 41 -8.98 -20.31 18.92
N CYS A 42 -7.96 -19.70 19.51
CA CYS A 42 -6.80 -19.15 18.79
C CYS A 42 -5.76 -20.23 18.44
N LYS A 43 -6.02 -21.48 18.82
CA LYS A 43 -5.11 -22.60 18.65
C LYS A 43 -5.80 -23.76 17.96
N LYS A 44 -5.01 -24.55 17.24
CA LYS A 44 -5.48 -25.77 16.59
C LYS A 44 -4.61 -26.95 17.01
N THR A 45 -5.23 -28.04 17.42
CA THR A 45 -4.52 -29.26 17.79
C THR A 45 -3.83 -29.88 16.57
N THR A 46 -2.54 -30.17 16.69
CA THR A 46 -1.71 -30.68 15.59
C THR A 46 -0.45 -31.37 16.10
N THR A 47 0.27 -32.06 15.21
CA THR A 47 1.61 -32.58 15.49
C THR A 47 2.66 -31.50 15.27
N CYS A 48 3.48 -31.25 16.29
CA CYS A 48 4.62 -30.34 16.21
C CYS A 48 5.86 -31.07 15.70
N GLU A 49 6.61 -30.41 14.83
CA GLU A 49 7.90 -30.87 14.33
C GLU A 49 9.00 -29.84 14.60
N VAL A 50 10.24 -30.28 14.71
CA VAL A 50 11.39 -29.39 14.95
C VAL A 50 11.68 -28.59 13.68
N LEU A 51 11.89 -27.29 13.82
CA LEU A 51 12.27 -26.41 12.72
C LEU A 51 13.61 -26.82 12.10
N LYS A 52 13.60 -27.11 10.80
CA LYS A 52 14.84 -27.25 9.99
C LYS A 52 15.49 -25.90 9.73
N TYR A 53 14.68 -24.86 9.53
CA TYR A 53 15.10 -23.50 9.24
C TYR A 53 14.72 -22.57 10.39
N ASN A 54 15.69 -21.86 10.97
CA ASN A 54 15.46 -20.97 12.12
C ASN A 54 15.11 -19.52 11.73
N THR A 55 15.00 -19.23 10.43
CA THR A 55 14.67 -17.91 9.90
C THR A 55 13.48 -17.98 8.96
N CYS A 56 12.55 -17.03 9.07
CA CYS A 56 11.47 -16.83 8.11
C CYS A 56 11.62 -15.47 7.41
N LEU A 57 11.75 -15.48 6.08
CA LEU A 57 11.89 -14.29 5.23
C LEU A 57 12.98 -13.29 5.69
N GLY A 58 14.08 -13.84 6.24
CA GLY A 58 15.23 -13.11 6.76
C GLY A 58 15.17 -12.74 8.24
N SER A 59 14.07 -13.04 8.95
CA SER A 59 13.91 -12.76 10.37
C SER A 59 14.08 -14.03 11.21
N PRO A 60 14.85 -14.01 12.31
CA PRO A 60 15.01 -15.17 13.19
C PRO A 60 13.72 -15.48 13.95
N LEU A 61 13.35 -16.76 14.05
CA LEU A 61 12.18 -17.22 14.79
C LEU A 61 12.52 -17.43 16.28
N PRO A 62 11.68 -16.97 17.22
CA PRO A 62 11.94 -17.09 18.66
C PRO A 62 11.53 -18.46 19.25
N TYR A 63 11.12 -19.41 18.41
CA TYR A 63 10.67 -20.75 18.79
C TYR A 63 11.39 -21.82 17.97
N THR A 64 11.31 -23.07 18.41
CA THR A 64 12.06 -24.20 17.84
C THR A 64 11.18 -25.23 17.12
N HIS A 65 9.87 -25.17 17.28
CA HIS A 65 8.92 -26.13 16.72
C HIS A 65 7.86 -25.44 15.86
N THR A 66 7.47 -26.09 14.77
CA THR A 66 6.49 -25.63 13.79
C THR A 66 5.46 -26.72 13.46
N SER A 67 4.46 -26.37 12.66
CA SER A 67 3.52 -27.32 12.05
C SER A 67 3.10 -26.85 10.67
N LEU A 68 2.88 -27.78 9.74
CA LEU A 68 2.48 -27.49 8.35
C LEU A 68 0.96 -27.49 8.14
N VAL A 69 0.17 -27.73 9.19
CA VAL A 69 -1.30 -27.92 9.09
C VAL A 69 -2.05 -26.69 8.56
N LEU A 70 -1.42 -25.51 8.54
CA LEU A 70 -2.02 -24.26 8.04
C LEU A 70 -1.69 -24.00 6.57
N ALA A 71 -0.56 -24.51 6.07
CA ALA A 71 -0.14 -24.38 4.68
C ALA A 71 -0.64 -25.58 3.88
N GLU A 72 -1.90 -25.52 3.42
CA GLU A 72 -2.55 -26.63 2.68
C GLU A 72 -1.81 -27.02 1.38
N ASP A 73 -0.94 -26.15 0.87
CA ASP A 73 -0.13 -26.37 -0.34
C ASP A 73 1.26 -26.96 -0.07
N SER A 74 1.57 -27.31 1.18
CA SER A 74 2.89 -27.75 1.61
C SER A 74 2.81 -28.97 2.54
N SER A 75 3.44 -30.06 2.13
CA SER A 75 3.47 -31.32 2.88
C SER A 75 4.73 -31.50 3.73
N THR A 76 5.81 -30.79 3.39
CA THR A 76 7.11 -30.84 4.08
C THR A 76 7.65 -29.43 4.36
N GLN A 77 8.56 -29.30 5.33
CA GLN A 77 9.19 -28.01 5.64
C GLN A 77 10.02 -27.46 4.47
N ASP A 78 10.59 -28.35 3.65
CA ASP A 78 11.36 -27.95 2.47
C ASP A 78 10.43 -27.36 1.40
N GLU A 79 9.27 -27.99 1.16
CA GLU A 79 8.23 -27.44 0.28
C GLU A 79 7.71 -26.09 0.79
N ALA A 80 7.43 -25.97 2.09
CA ALA A 80 7.02 -24.70 2.70
C ALA A 80 8.07 -23.59 2.51
N PHE A 81 9.35 -23.93 2.66
CA PHE A 81 10.45 -22.99 2.41
C PHE A 81 10.55 -22.59 0.93
N GLU A 82 10.34 -23.53 0.00
CA GLU A 82 10.25 -23.23 -1.44
C GLU A 82 9.05 -22.34 -1.78
N LYS A 83 7.88 -22.56 -1.16
CA LYS A 83 6.71 -21.68 -1.31
C LYS A 83 7.04 -20.27 -0.81
N LEU A 84 7.67 -20.15 0.36
CA LEU A 84 8.11 -18.85 0.90
C LEU A 84 9.11 -18.15 -0.04
N ALA A 85 10.01 -18.91 -0.67
CA ALA A 85 10.92 -18.37 -1.68
C ALA A 85 10.15 -17.85 -2.91
N MET A 86 9.12 -18.55 -3.39
CA MET A 86 8.24 -18.05 -4.45
C MET A 86 7.49 -16.78 -4.05
N TRP A 87 6.91 -16.74 -2.84
CA TRP A 87 6.23 -15.55 -2.31
C TRP A 87 7.16 -14.35 -2.18
N SER A 88 8.48 -14.55 -2.07
CA SER A 88 9.45 -13.47 -1.99
C SER A 88 9.53 -12.59 -3.26
N GLY A 89 8.93 -13.03 -4.38
CA GLY A 89 8.75 -12.20 -5.58
C GLY A 89 7.93 -10.93 -5.34
N LEU A 90 7.10 -10.90 -4.29
CA LEU A 90 6.35 -9.69 -3.89
C LEU A 90 7.24 -8.59 -3.29
N ARG A 91 8.55 -8.82 -3.14
CA ARG A 91 9.52 -7.79 -2.74
C ARG A 91 9.51 -6.57 -3.66
N ASN A 92 9.08 -6.75 -4.92
CA ASN A 92 8.95 -5.70 -5.93
C ASN A 92 7.77 -4.72 -5.63
N ALA A 93 6.91 -5.07 -4.67
CA ALA A 93 5.82 -4.24 -4.17
C ALA A 93 6.03 -3.94 -2.68
N PRO A 94 6.79 -2.89 -2.31
CA PRO A 94 7.28 -2.69 -0.95
C PRO A 94 6.18 -2.52 0.10
N ARG A 95 5.06 -1.85 -0.24
CA ARG A 95 3.93 -1.67 0.69
C ARG A 95 3.21 -3.00 0.96
N CYS A 96 3.07 -3.85 -0.07
CA CYS A 96 2.56 -5.21 0.09
C CYS A 96 3.52 -6.07 0.91
N TRP A 97 4.82 -6.05 0.54
CA TRP A 97 5.83 -6.90 1.15
C TRP A 97 5.91 -6.71 2.67
N ALA A 98 5.88 -5.46 3.14
CA ALA A 98 5.95 -5.14 4.56
C ALA A 98 4.81 -5.76 5.39
N VAL A 99 3.60 -5.88 4.83
CA VAL A 99 2.44 -6.43 5.56
C VAL A 99 2.22 -7.92 5.33
N ILE A 100 2.69 -8.48 4.21
CA ILE A 100 2.48 -9.89 3.88
C ILE A 100 3.52 -10.80 4.57
N GLN A 101 4.72 -10.29 4.86
CA GLN A 101 5.78 -11.07 5.52
C GLN A 101 5.32 -11.73 6.83
N PRO A 102 4.70 -11.01 7.80
CA PRO A 102 4.27 -11.65 9.04
C PRO A 102 3.12 -12.65 8.83
N LEU A 103 2.23 -12.41 7.85
CA LEU A 103 1.15 -13.35 7.51
C LEU A 103 1.71 -14.66 6.95
N LEU A 104 2.67 -14.58 6.01
CA LEU A 104 3.30 -15.76 5.42
C LEU A 104 4.03 -16.59 6.47
N CYS A 105 4.79 -15.94 7.37
CA CYS A 105 5.43 -16.65 8.47
C CYS A 105 4.41 -17.25 9.45
N ALA A 106 3.29 -16.57 9.70
CA ALA A 106 2.21 -17.09 10.55
C ALA A 106 1.51 -18.33 9.99
N VAL A 107 1.61 -18.59 8.68
CA VAL A 107 0.92 -19.69 7.99
C VAL A 107 1.89 -20.81 7.64
N TYR A 108 3.04 -20.50 7.05
CA TYR A 108 4.03 -21.50 6.60
C TYR A 108 4.95 -21.98 7.72
N MET A 109 5.25 -21.13 8.69
CA MET A 109 6.15 -21.45 9.80
C MET A 109 5.55 -20.99 11.14
N PRO A 110 4.34 -21.42 11.52
CA PRO A 110 3.72 -20.99 12.77
C PRO A 110 4.41 -21.59 13.99
N LYS A 111 4.26 -20.95 15.15
CA LYS A 111 4.70 -21.52 16.43
C LYS A 111 3.81 -22.70 16.81
N CYS A 112 4.43 -23.85 17.07
CA CYS A 112 3.76 -25.03 17.61
C CYS A 112 4.31 -25.34 19.01
N ASP A 113 3.42 -25.45 19.99
CA ASP A 113 3.79 -25.76 21.38
C ASP A 113 2.77 -26.72 21.99
N ASN A 114 3.26 -27.74 22.70
CA ASN A 114 2.43 -28.76 23.36
C ASN A 114 1.35 -29.41 22.47
N GLY A 115 1.64 -29.64 21.18
CA GLY A 115 0.68 -30.24 20.23
C GLY A 115 -0.42 -29.28 19.78
N GLN A 116 -0.22 -27.96 19.94
CA GLN A 116 -1.12 -26.92 19.49
C GLN A 116 -0.37 -25.89 18.66
N VAL A 117 -0.93 -25.49 17.52
CA VAL A 117 -0.40 -24.42 16.67
C VAL A 117 -1.20 -23.13 16.85
N GLU A 118 -0.50 -21.99 16.89
CA GLU A 118 -1.12 -20.65 16.95
C GLU A 118 -1.74 -20.28 15.59
N LEU A 119 -3.00 -19.83 15.58
CA LEU A 119 -3.70 -19.42 14.36
C LEU A 119 -3.48 -17.93 14.02
N PRO A 120 -3.28 -17.58 12.74
CA PRO A 120 -3.19 -16.18 12.30
C PRO A 120 -4.46 -15.39 12.65
N SER A 121 -4.31 -14.15 13.13
CA SER A 121 -5.47 -13.32 13.45
C SER A 121 -6.14 -12.75 12.19
N GLN A 122 -7.45 -12.50 12.26
CA GLN A 122 -8.18 -11.90 11.14
C GLN A 122 -7.62 -10.53 10.74
N HIS A 123 -7.23 -9.71 11.71
CA HIS A 123 -6.63 -8.40 11.45
C HIS A 123 -5.32 -8.54 10.66
N LEU A 124 -4.47 -9.51 11.00
CA LEU A 124 -3.22 -9.75 10.28
C LEU A 124 -3.48 -10.15 8.82
N CYS A 125 -4.50 -10.99 8.59
CA CYS A 125 -4.90 -11.40 7.25
C CYS A 125 -5.52 -10.25 6.44
N GLN A 126 -6.41 -9.47 7.05
CA GLN A 126 -7.11 -8.36 6.38
C GLN A 126 -6.18 -7.20 6.03
N ALA A 127 -5.13 -6.98 6.84
CA ALA A 127 -4.11 -5.96 6.57
C ALA A 127 -3.40 -6.13 5.21
N THR A 128 -3.37 -7.36 4.66
CA THR A 128 -2.74 -7.62 3.36
C THR A 128 -3.65 -7.34 2.17
N ARG A 129 -4.99 -7.38 2.34
CA ARG A 129 -5.94 -7.36 1.20
C ARG A 129 -5.79 -6.15 0.30
N ARG A 130 -5.65 -4.96 0.90
CA ARG A 130 -5.54 -3.69 0.16
C ARG A 130 -4.15 -3.52 -0.49
N PRO A 131 -3.04 -3.49 0.26
CA PRO A 131 -1.73 -3.24 -0.33
C PRO A 131 -1.24 -4.37 -1.23
N CYS A 132 -1.74 -5.60 -1.07
CA CYS A 132 -1.41 -6.76 -1.91
C CYS A 132 -2.53 -7.11 -2.90
N SER A 133 -3.23 -6.12 -3.46
CA SER A 133 -4.25 -6.36 -4.50
C SER A 133 -3.67 -7.08 -5.74
N ILE A 134 -2.38 -6.92 -6.02
CA ILE A 134 -1.65 -7.64 -7.07
C ILE A 134 -1.81 -9.17 -6.97
N VAL A 135 -1.86 -9.73 -5.75
CA VAL A 135 -2.02 -11.18 -5.58
C VAL A 135 -3.39 -11.62 -6.06
N ASP A 136 -4.43 -10.82 -5.80
CA ASP A 136 -5.80 -11.13 -6.19
C ASP A 136 -6.01 -11.01 -7.70
N GLN A 137 -5.39 -10.01 -8.34
CA GLN A 137 -5.53 -9.79 -9.79
C GLN A 137 -4.73 -10.78 -10.63
N GLU A 138 -3.49 -11.10 -10.25
CA GLU A 138 -2.60 -11.92 -11.08
C GLU A 138 -2.87 -13.42 -10.91
N ARG A 139 -3.10 -13.87 -9.67
CA ARG A 139 -3.21 -15.31 -9.36
C ARG A 139 -4.47 -15.69 -8.58
N GLY A 140 -5.02 -14.77 -7.81
CA GLY A 140 -6.05 -15.04 -6.82
C GLY A 140 -5.48 -15.63 -5.53
N TRP A 141 -6.11 -15.30 -4.40
CA TRP A 141 -5.70 -15.83 -3.10
C TRP A 141 -6.00 -17.34 -2.96
N PRO A 142 -5.04 -18.17 -2.52
CA PRO A 142 -5.30 -19.57 -2.17
C PRO A 142 -6.31 -19.71 -1.04
N ASN A 143 -7.02 -20.85 -0.99
CA ASN A 143 -8.09 -21.07 0.00
C ASN A 143 -7.62 -20.99 1.46
N PHE A 144 -6.36 -21.36 1.76
CA PHE A 144 -5.80 -21.24 3.11
C PHE A 144 -5.36 -19.81 3.45
N LEU A 145 -5.26 -18.91 2.47
CA LEU A 145 -4.95 -17.49 2.63
C LEU A 145 -6.17 -16.58 2.42
N LYS A 146 -7.40 -17.12 2.40
CA LYS A 146 -8.63 -16.34 2.34
C LYS A 146 -9.09 -15.95 3.76
N CYS A 147 -9.35 -14.67 3.99
CA CYS A 147 -9.61 -14.14 5.35
C CYS A 147 -11.07 -14.27 5.81
N GLU A 148 -11.94 -14.78 4.94
CA GLU A 148 -13.39 -14.86 5.18
C GLU A 148 -13.75 -15.99 6.15
N GLU A 149 -12.93 -17.04 6.22
CA GLU A 149 -13.14 -18.18 7.11
C GLU A 149 -12.64 -17.89 8.53
N THR A 150 -13.57 -17.69 9.47
CA THR A 150 -13.26 -17.40 10.88
C THR A 150 -12.52 -18.54 11.60
N ASP A 151 -12.70 -19.76 11.13
CA ASP A 151 -12.04 -20.95 11.71
C ASP A 151 -10.54 -21.01 11.37
N LYS A 152 -10.13 -20.37 10.27
CA LYS A 152 -8.72 -20.20 9.89
C LYS A 152 -8.12 -18.92 10.46
N TYR A 153 -8.94 -17.86 10.50
CA TYR A 153 -8.54 -16.52 10.91
C TYR A 153 -9.44 -15.96 12.01
N PRO A 154 -9.26 -16.38 13.28
CA PRO A 154 -10.08 -15.92 14.39
C PRO A 154 -9.86 -14.44 14.75
N MET A 155 -10.91 -13.82 15.32
CA MET A 155 -10.86 -12.44 15.84
C MET A 155 -10.25 -12.38 17.24
N GLY A 156 -9.45 -11.35 17.51
CA GLY A 156 -8.90 -11.08 18.85
C GLY A 156 -7.68 -11.91 19.26
N CYS A 157 -7.12 -12.72 18.35
CA CYS A 157 -5.89 -13.46 18.61
C CYS A 157 -4.64 -12.62 18.37
N THR A 158 -3.62 -12.82 19.20
CA THR A 158 -2.29 -12.22 19.05
C THR A 158 -1.25 -13.32 18.84
N ASN A 159 -0.43 -13.18 17.81
CA ASN A 159 0.57 -14.20 17.45
C ASN A 159 1.98 -13.71 17.71
N GLU A 160 2.88 -14.63 18.06
CA GLU A 160 4.30 -14.30 18.29
C GLU A 160 4.97 -13.71 17.05
N VAL A 161 4.51 -14.09 15.86
CA VAL A 161 5.01 -13.56 14.56
C VAL A 161 4.76 -12.07 14.38
N GLN A 162 3.76 -11.48 15.05
CA GLN A 162 3.52 -10.02 14.98
C GLN A 162 4.62 -9.24 15.72
N LYS A 163 5.35 -9.90 16.63
CA LYS A 163 6.47 -9.30 17.37
C LYS A 163 7.79 -9.38 16.58
N LEU A 164 7.83 -10.13 15.48
CA LEU A 164 9.00 -10.24 14.62
C LEU A 164 9.27 -8.91 13.90
N LYS A 165 10.54 -8.50 13.90
CA LYS A 165 10.99 -7.33 13.13
C LYS A 165 11.54 -7.79 11.80
N PHE A 166 10.81 -7.50 10.72
CA PHE A 166 11.25 -7.77 9.36
C PHE A 166 12.13 -6.61 8.86
N ASN A 167 13.43 -6.87 8.72
CA ASN A 167 14.40 -5.88 8.21
C ASN A 167 14.49 -5.88 6.67
N THR A 168 13.93 -6.91 6.02
CA THR A 168 13.97 -7.08 4.58
C THR A 168 12.96 -6.14 3.91
N SER A 169 13.41 -4.92 3.60
CA SER A 169 12.60 -3.92 2.88
C SER A 169 12.41 -4.34 1.42
N GLY A 170 11.21 -4.10 0.87
CA GLY A 170 10.97 -4.21 -0.56
C GLY A 170 11.59 -3.03 -1.34
N GLN A 171 11.80 -3.22 -2.63
CA GLN A 171 12.26 -2.18 -3.56
C GLN A 171 11.36 -2.20 -4.79
N CYS A 172 11.18 -1.05 -5.45
CA CYS A 172 10.51 -1.04 -6.73
C CYS A 172 11.51 -1.52 -7.79
N GLU A 173 11.10 -2.49 -8.61
CA GLU A 173 11.91 -2.96 -9.74
C GLU A 173 11.69 -2.03 -10.94
N ALA A 174 12.72 -1.82 -11.77
CA ALA A 174 12.56 -1.08 -13.01
C ALA A 174 11.45 -1.74 -13.88
N PRO A 175 10.53 -0.97 -14.49
CA PRO A 175 10.52 0.49 -14.73
C PRO A 175 9.83 1.34 -13.65
N LEU A 176 9.54 0.77 -12.47
CA LEU A 176 8.86 1.46 -11.39
C LEU A 176 9.84 2.16 -10.45
N VAL A 177 9.45 3.33 -9.97
CA VAL A 177 10.18 4.13 -8.98
C VAL A 177 9.36 4.27 -7.71
N LYS A 178 10.03 4.30 -6.55
CA LYS A 178 9.35 4.48 -5.27
C LYS A 178 8.72 5.87 -5.19
N THR A 179 7.45 5.93 -4.80
CA THR A 179 6.75 7.19 -4.54
C THR A 179 5.78 7.06 -3.37
N ASP A 180 5.76 8.09 -2.53
CA ASP A 180 4.81 8.20 -1.42
C ASP A 180 3.51 8.93 -1.84
N VAL A 181 3.45 9.44 -3.07
CA VAL A 181 2.28 10.13 -3.61
C VAL A 181 1.28 9.10 -4.15
N GLN A 182 0.11 9.00 -3.49
CA GLN A 182 -0.92 8.01 -3.84
C GLN A 182 -1.44 8.18 -5.28
N ALA A 183 -1.53 9.42 -5.76
CA ALA A 183 -1.97 9.72 -7.13
C ALA A 183 -0.96 9.33 -8.22
N SER A 184 0.28 8.99 -7.84
CA SER A 184 1.33 8.52 -8.75
C SER A 184 1.49 6.99 -8.72
N TRP A 185 0.73 6.28 -7.87
CA TRP A 185 0.86 4.84 -7.77
C TRP A 185 0.43 4.14 -9.05
N TYR A 186 1.27 3.19 -9.47
CA TYR A 186 0.94 2.30 -10.56
C TYR A 186 -0.15 1.34 -10.11
N LYS A 187 -1.02 0.96 -11.06
CA LYS A 187 -2.17 0.09 -10.79
C LYS A 187 -1.71 -1.18 -10.05
N ASP A 188 -2.32 -1.45 -8.91
CA ASP A 188 -2.10 -2.64 -8.07
C ASP A 188 -0.71 -2.78 -7.41
N VAL A 189 0.17 -1.79 -7.57
CA VAL A 189 1.50 -1.76 -6.93
C VAL A 189 1.61 -0.53 -6.03
N GLU A 190 1.02 -0.61 -4.84
CA GLU A 190 1.06 0.50 -3.88
C GLU A 190 2.50 0.84 -3.46
N GLY A 191 2.82 2.15 -3.48
CA GLY A 191 4.13 2.67 -3.10
C GLY A 191 5.15 2.76 -4.23
N CYS A 192 4.80 2.30 -5.43
CA CYS A 192 5.62 2.46 -6.63
C CYS A 192 4.80 3.16 -7.73
N GLY A 193 5.45 3.99 -8.52
CA GLY A 193 4.89 4.67 -9.68
C GLY A 193 5.76 4.43 -10.91
N ILE A 194 5.21 4.65 -12.10
CA ILE A 194 6.00 4.53 -13.32
C ILE A 194 7.02 5.68 -13.40
N GLN A 195 8.26 5.37 -13.78
CA GLN A 195 9.31 6.36 -13.95
C GLN A 195 8.94 7.42 -15.01
N CYS A 196 9.58 8.59 -14.95
CA CYS A 196 9.31 9.68 -15.90
C CYS A 196 9.68 9.36 -17.35
N ASN A 197 10.86 8.76 -17.57
CA ASN A 197 11.29 8.40 -18.92
C ASN A 197 10.45 7.23 -19.42
N ASN A 198 9.94 7.33 -20.65
CA ASN A 198 9.13 6.28 -21.22
C ASN A 198 9.94 4.97 -21.28
N PRO A 199 9.52 3.91 -20.57
CA PRO A 199 10.29 2.67 -20.51
C PRO A 199 10.23 1.84 -21.80
N LEU A 200 9.39 2.22 -22.76
CA LEU A 200 9.29 1.56 -24.07
C LEU A 200 10.43 1.93 -25.02
N PHE A 201 11.13 3.03 -24.75
CA PHE A 201 12.19 3.56 -25.60
C PHE A 201 13.50 3.65 -24.81
N THR A 202 14.59 3.38 -25.51
CA THR A 202 15.95 3.52 -24.99
C THR A 202 16.35 5.00 -24.90
N ASP A 203 17.38 5.30 -24.11
CA ASP A 203 17.91 6.66 -24.02
C ASP A 203 18.50 7.15 -25.35
N GLU A 204 18.99 6.24 -26.20
CA GLU A 204 19.45 6.54 -27.56
C GLU A 204 18.28 6.98 -28.46
N GLU A 205 17.18 6.24 -28.47
CA GLU A 205 15.97 6.61 -29.23
C GLU A 205 15.37 7.93 -28.74
N HIS A 206 15.41 8.18 -27.43
CA HIS A 206 15.05 9.49 -26.90
C HIS A 206 15.96 10.58 -27.47
N SER A 207 17.29 10.39 -27.42
CA SER A 207 18.26 11.35 -27.97
C SER A 207 18.03 11.62 -29.45
N ASP A 208 17.76 10.58 -30.25
CA ASP A 208 17.45 10.70 -31.67
C ASP A 208 16.18 11.53 -31.91
N MET A 209 15.13 11.28 -31.14
CA MET A 209 13.90 12.08 -31.20
C MET A 209 14.12 13.52 -30.77
N HIS A 210 14.98 13.79 -29.77
CA HIS A 210 15.35 15.16 -29.41
C HIS A 210 16.13 15.86 -30.51
N ALA A 211 17.10 15.19 -31.12
CA ALA A 211 17.84 15.75 -32.25
C ALA A 211 16.90 16.08 -33.42
N TYR A 212 15.96 15.17 -33.74
CA TYR A 212 14.95 15.39 -34.76
C TYR A 212 14.08 16.63 -34.46
N ILE A 213 13.50 16.73 -33.25
CA ILE A 213 12.66 17.87 -32.86
C ILE A 213 13.48 19.17 -32.86
N ALA A 214 14.74 19.15 -32.40
CA ALA A 214 15.60 20.33 -32.38
C ALA A 214 15.83 20.88 -33.79
N VAL A 215 16.17 20.01 -34.75
CA VAL A 215 16.44 20.40 -36.14
C VAL A 215 15.19 20.94 -36.81
N PHE A 216 14.10 20.16 -36.83
CA PHE A 216 12.86 20.58 -37.49
C PHE A 216 12.21 21.78 -36.81
N GLY A 217 12.23 21.82 -35.47
CA GLY A 217 11.72 22.93 -34.69
C GLY A 217 12.48 24.23 -34.98
N THR A 218 13.82 24.18 -35.00
CA THR A 218 14.66 25.37 -35.26
C THR A 218 14.49 25.88 -36.70
N VAL A 219 14.50 24.98 -37.69
CA VAL A 219 14.28 25.36 -39.10
C VAL A 219 12.90 26.02 -39.27
N THR A 220 11.86 25.42 -38.68
CA THR A 220 10.49 25.97 -38.75
C THR A 220 10.41 27.33 -38.05
N LEU A 221 11.02 27.48 -36.87
CA LEU A 221 11.05 28.73 -36.12
C LEU A 221 11.73 29.85 -36.93
N LEU A 222 12.88 29.59 -37.54
CA LEU A 222 13.62 30.59 -38.33
C LEU A 222 12.87 30.97 -39.61
N CYS A 223 12.31 29.99 -40.33
CA CYS A 223 11.53 30.24 -41.53
C CYS A 223 10.26 31.07 -41.22
N THR A 224 9.51 30.69 -40.19
CA THR A 224 8.30 31.42 -39.77
C THR A 224 8.63 32.79 -39.18
N PHE A 225 9.75 32.94 -38.47
CA PHE A 225 10.22 34.25 -38.03
C PHE A 225 10.53 35.18 -39.21
N PHE A 226 11.24 34.67 -40.23
CA PHE A 226 11.55 35.45 -41.43
C PHE A 226 10.29 35.88 -42.19
N THR A 227 9.30 34.99 -42.33
CA THR A 227 8.03 35.35 -42.97
C THR A 227 7.29 36.41 -42.16
N LEU A 228 7.18 36.24 -40.83
CA LEU A 228 6.55 37.23 -39.95
C LEU A 228 7.26 38.58 -40.01
N ALA A 229 8.59 38.61 -39.98
CA ALA A 229 9.37 39.84 -40.11
C ALA A 229 9.12 40.54 -41.46
N THR A 230 9.01 39.78 -42.55
CA THR A 230 8.70 40.30 -43.89
C THR A 230 7.29 40.91 -43.94
N PHE A 231 6.29 40.21 -43.39
CA PHE A 231 4.91 40.71 -43.30
C PHE A 231 4.80 41.97 -42.43
N LEU A 232 5.56 42.04 -41.34
CA LEU A 232 5.60 43.21 -40.45
C LEU A 232 6.30 44.40 -41.11
N ALA A 233 7.35 44.17 -41.89
CA ALA A 233 8.05 45.22 -42.62
C ALA A 233 7.15 45.92 -43.65
N ASP A 234 6.29 45.17 -44.34
CA ASP A 234 5.32 45.70 -45.29
C ASP A 234 3.87 45.62 -44.78
N TRP A 235 3.66 45.84 -43.48
CA TRP A 235 2.35 45.64 -42.84
C TRP A 235 1.24 46.50 -43.46
N LYS A 236 1.55 47.76 -43.80
CA LYS A 236 0.58 48.70 -44.38
C LYS A 236 -0.02 48.20 -45.70
N ASN A 237 0.74 47.41 -46.46
CA ASN A 237 0.32 46.83 -47.72
C ASN A 237 -0.19 45.39 -47.56
N SER A 238 0.47 44.60 -46.70
CA SER A 238 0.21 43.17 -46.51
C SER A 238 -1.00 42.84 -45.62
N ASN A 239 -1.53 43.80 -44.84
CA ASN A 239 -2.73 43.64 -44.01
C ASN A 239 -4.05 43.58 -44.83
N ARG A 240 -3.99 43.14 -46.08
CA ARG A 240 -5.14 42.98 -46.96
C ARG A 240 -5.43 41.50 -47.16
N TYR A 241 -6.72 41.19 -47.29
CA TYR A 241 -7.14 39.88 -47.74
C TYR A 241 -6.66 39.67 -49.19
N PRO A 242 -6.08 38.50 -49.55
CA PRO A 242 -5.97 37.25 -48.78
C PRO A 242 -4.66 37.08 -47.99
N ALA A 243 -3.68 37.98 -48.15
CA ALA A 243 -2.32 37.84 -47.61
C ALA A 243 -2.28 37.78 -46.06
N VAL A 244 -3.18 38.49 -45.38
CA VAL A 244 -3.27 38.49 -43.91
C VAL A 244 -3.57 37.10 -43.31
N ILE A 245 -4.19 36.18 -44.05
CA ILE A 245 -4.40 34.80 -43.58
C ILE A 245 -3.06 34.08 -43.39
N LEU A 246 -2.14 34.25 -44.34
CA LEU A 246 -0.83 33.61 -44.27
C LEU A 246 -0.03 34.12 -43.06
N PHE A 247 -0.18 35.39 -42.70
CA PHE A 247 0.42 35.96 -41.50
C PHE A 247 -0.05 35.23 -40.22
N TYR A 248 -1.35 35.02 -40.05
CA TYR A 248 -1.87 34.30 -38.87
C TYR A 248 -1.44 32.84 -38.85
N ILE A 249 -1.43 32.15 -40.00
CA ILE A 249 -0.94 30.76 -40.09
C ILE A 249 0.52 30.69 -39.62
N ASN A 250 1.40 31.56 -40.14
CA ASN A 250 2.81 31.59 -39.72
C ASN A 250 2.96 31.98 -38.25
N THR A 251 2.10 32.83 -37.70
CA THR A 251 2.09 33.19 -36.28
C THR A 251 1.78 31.97 -35.40
N CYS A 252 0.78 31.18 -35.77
CA CYS A 252 0.44 29.94 -35.05
C CYS A 252 1.59 28.93 -35.10
N PHE A 253 2.20 28.73 -36.28
CA PHE A 253 3.36 27.84 -36.40
C PHE A 253 4.58 28.33 -35.61
N PHE A 254 4.85 29.64 -35.62
CA PHE A 254 5.93 30.24 -34.83
C PHE A 254 5.75 29.99 -33.33
N MET A 255 4.55 30.25 -32.80
CA MET A 255 4.23 29.98 -31.38
C MET A 255 4.29 28.49 -31.05
N GLY A 256 3.80 27.62 -31.94
CA GLY A 256 3.90 26.17 -31.79
C GLY A 256 5.36 25.68 -31.75
N SER A 257 6.22 26.22 -32.63
CA SER A 257 7.66 25.91 -32.64
C SER A 257 8.35 26.32 -31.34
N ILE A 258 8.00 27.47 -30.75
CA ILE A 258 8.51 27.86 -29.43
C ILE A 258 8.10 26.83 -28.36
N GLY A 259 6.84 26.38 -28.36
CA GLY A 259 6.36 25.37 -27.43
C GLY A 259 7.12 24.05 -27.53
N TRP A 260 7.35 23.54 -28.75
CA TRP A 260 8.15 22.34 -28.99
C TRP A 260 9.62 22.48 -28.59
N LEU A 261 10.18 23.68 -28.76
CA LEU A 261 11.58 23.98 -28.41
C LEU A 261 11.80 24.31 -26.93
N ALA A 262 10.73 24.59 -26.16
CA ALA A 262 10.82 24.90 -24.73
C ALA A 262 11.52 23.80 -23.91
N GLN A 263 11.39 22.53 -24.35
CA GLN A 263 12.02 21.39 -23.68
C GLN A 263 13.57 21.41 -23.69
N PHE A 264 14.20 22.20 -24.57
CA PHE A 264 15.67 22.29 -24.69
C PHE A 264 16.30 23.30 -23.74
N MET A 265 15.50 24.06 -22.98
CA MET A 265 16.02 24.88 -21.88
C MET A 265 16.52 23.98 -20.75
N ASP A 266 17.57 24.42 -20.05
CA ASP A 266 18.20 23.65 -18.97
C ASP A 266 17.18 23.20 -17.92
N GLY A 267 17.03 21.87 -17.76
CA GLY A 267 16.10 21.28 -16.80
C GLY A 267 14.60 21.37 -17.15
N ALA A 268 14.21 22.16 -18.16
CA ALA A 268 12.81 22.42 -18.48
C ALA A 268 12.05 21.15 -18.85
N ARG A 269 12.65 20.23 -19.61
CA ARG A 269 12.01 18.95 -19.94
C ARG A 269 11.58 18.18 -18.69
N LYS A 270 12.46 18.09 -17.68
CA LYS A 270 12.16 17.36 -16.45
C LYS A 270 11.03 18.05 -15.69
N GLU A 271 11.02 19.37 -15.67
CA GLU A 271 9.95 20.15 -15.03
C GLU A 271 8.61 20.01 -15.75
N ILE A 272 8.61 20.01 -17.09
CA ILE A 272 7.41 19.91 -17.91
C ILE A 272 6.81 18.48 -17.86
N VAL A 273 7.65 17.45 -18.03
CA VAL A 273 7.17 16.07 -18.26
C VAL A 273 7.12 15.23 -16.98
N CYS A 274 7.98 15.53 -15.99
CA CYS A 274 8.06 14.77 -14.75
C CYS A 274 7.33 15.48 -13.60
N LYS A 275 6.88 14.67 -12.64
CA LYS A 275 6.51 15.16 -11.30
C LYS A 275 7.77 15.29 -10.42
N SER A 276 7.60 15.94 -9.26
CA SER A 276 8.67 16.09 -8.25
C SER A 276 9.19 14.76 -7.68
N ASP A 277 8.38 13.69 -7.74
CA ASP A 277 8.71 12.33 -7.30
C ASP A 277 9.39 11.48 -8.38
N ASN A 278 9.79 12.08 -9.51
CA ASN A 278 10.36 11.43 -10.69
C ASN A 278 9.42 10.44 -11.40
N THR A 279 8.11 10.50 -11.15
CA THR A 279 7.11 9.78 -11.94
C THR A 279 6.66 10.61 -13.14
N MET A 280 6.14 9.94 -14.17
CA MET A 280 5.57 10.64 -15.34
C MET A 280 4.26 11.35 -14.96
N ARG A 281 3.97 12.48 -15.62
CA ARG A 281 2.68 13.16 -15.44
C ARG A 281 1.57 12.40 -16.21
N LEU A 282 0.53 12.01 -15.50
CA LEU A 282 -0.66 11.32 -16.04
C LEU A 282 -1.91 12.06 -15.55
N GLY A 283 -2.88 12.30 -16.44
CA GLY A 283 -4.17 12.88 -16.08
C GLY A 283 -4.06 14.26 -15.43
N GLU A 284 -3.17 15.13 -15.94
CA GLU A 284 -3.10 16.51 -15.47
C GLU A 284 -4.49 17.18 -15.56
N PRO A 285 -4.97 17.84 -14.49
CA PRO A 285 -6.14 18.68 -14.61
C PRO A 285 -5.83 19.82 -15.58
N SER A 286 -6.74 20.03 -16.54
CA SER A 286 -6.83 21.25 -17.33
C SER A 286 -7.09 22.47 -16.46
#